data_AF-A0A8J6BT45-F1
#
_entry.id   AF-A0A8J6BT45-F1
#
_cell.length_a   1.000
_cell.length_b   1.000
_cell.length_c   1.000
_cell.angle_alpha   90.00
_cell.angle_beta   90.00
_cell.angle_gamma   90.00
#
_symmetry.space_group_name_H-M   'P 1'
#
loop_
_entity.id
_entity.type
_entity.pdbx_description
1 polymer ?
#
loop_
_entity_poly.entity_id
_entity_poly.type
_entity_poly.pdbx_seq_one_letter_code
_entity_poly.pdbx_strand_id
1 'polypeptide(L)'
;VMVNKKLYLLYSHRVPFYRADMVSVSGCVQLFEEISIQIPAIPPMLYPSWSYKVPYRASISGGLCPPKNIIVSGTVLSNAKSFYINLCSGNDIAFHLNPRFVEDVVVRNTQTNKSWGPEERSLSQNMPFSRGQGFQ
;
A
#
# COMPACT_ATOMS: atom_id res chain seq x y z
N VAL A 1 9.51 0.58 -3.75
CA VAL A 1 8.62 0.92 -2.62
C VAL A 1 9.36 1.86 -1.68
N MET A 2 8.79 3.03 -1.44
CA MET A 2 9.28 3.96 -0.41
C MET A 2 8.31 3.90 0.78
N VAL A 3 8.85 4.06 1.99
CA VAL A 3 8.05 4.26 3.20
C VAL A 3 8.61 5.49 3.91
N ASN A 4 7.77 6.46 4.23
CA ASN A 4 8.13 7.76 4.78
C ASN A 4 9.26 8.42 3.97
N LYS A 5 9.11 8.40 2.63
CA LYS A 5 10.06 8.95 1.63
C LYS A 5 11.45 8.30 1.60
N LYS A 6 11.67 7.22 2.34
CA LYS A 6 12.91 6.44 2.30
C LYS A 6 12.71 5.19 1.44
N LEU A 7 13.66 4.90 0.54
CA LEU A 7 13.66 3.63 -0.19
C LEU A 7 13.71 2.48 0.80
N TYR A 8 12.69 1.64 0.78
CA TYR A 8 12.59 0.47 1.64
C TYR A 8 12.98 -0.80 0.89
N LEU A 9 12.34 -1.05 -0.25
CA LEU A 9 12.65 -2.21 -1.09
C LEU A 9 12.33 -1.99 -2.56
N LEU A 10 12.94 -2.82 -3.39
CA LEU A 10 12.60 -3.00 -4.80
C LEU A 10 11.84 -4.32 -4.95
N TYR A 11 10.91 -4.35 -5.91
CA TYR A 11 10.17 -5.55 -6.26
C TYR A 11 10.18 -5.70 -7.77
N SER A 12 10.73 -6.80 -8.26
CA SER A 12 10.75 -7.12 -9.69
C SER A 12 9.37 -7.58 -10.13
N HIS A 13 8.76 -6.86 -11.06
CA HIS A 13 7.43 -7.19 -11.55
C HIS A 13 7.42 -8.57 -12.23
N ARG A 14 6.48 -9.44 -11.82
CA ARG A 14 6.27 -10.78 -12.42
C ARG A 14 5.22 -10.80 -13.52
N VAL A 15 4.47 -9.71 -13.62
CA VAL A 15 3.52 -9.42 -14.70
C VAL A 15 3.74 -7.99 -15.18
N PRO A 16 3.33 -7.62 -16.39
CA PRO A 16 3.53 -6.27 -16.89
C PRO A 16 2.81 -5.23 -16.02
N PHE A 17 3.58 -4.34 -15.37
CA PHE A 17 3.06 -3.39 -14.38
C PHE A 17 2.04 -2.40 -14.96
N TYR A 18 2.14 -2.09 -16.26
CA TYR A 18 1.22 -1.17 -16.95
C TYR A 18 -0.21 -1.70 -17.03
N ARG A 19 -0.42 -2.99 -16.77
CA ARG A 19 -1.76 -3.58 -16.70
C ARG A 19 -2.44 -3.34 -15.35
N ALA A 20 -1.76 -2.76 -14.37
CA ALA A 20 -2.37 -2.45 -13.10
C ALA A 20 -3.41 -1.32 -13.25
N ASP A 21 -4.64 -1.59 -12.86
CA ASP A 21 -5.82 -0.75 -13.11
C ASP A 21 -6.54 -0.34 -11.83
N MET A 22 -6.17 -0.92 -10.68
CA MET A 22 -6.81 -0.64 -9.40
C MET A 22 -5.80 -0.79 -8.26
N VAL A 23 -5.88 0.11 -7.27
CA VAL A 23 -5.29 -0.07 -5.96
C VAL A 23 -6.35 -0.59 -4.99
N SER A 24 -6.02 -1.59 -4.18
CA SER A 24 -6.90 -2.02 -3.10
C SER A 24 -6.13 -2.14 -1.79
N VAL A 25 -6.74 -1.68 -0.70
CA VAL A 25 -6.13 -1.71 0.64
C VAL A 25 -7.11 -2.36 1.61
N SER A 26 -6.63 -3.27 2.45
CA SER A 26 -7.45 -3.92 3.49
C SER A 26 -6.63 -4.32 4.72
N GLY A 27 -7.31 -4.81 5.75
CA GLY A 27 -6.74 -5.23 7.02
C GLY A 27 -6.68 -4.12 8.06
N CYS A 28 -5.78 -4.25 9.03
CA CYS A 28 -5.71 -3.42 10.23
C CYS A 28 -5.02 -2.06 9.98
N VAL A 29 -5.59 -1.24 9.10
CA VAL A 29 -5.09 0.08 8.74
C VAL A 29 -6.26 1.07 8.64
N GLN A 30 -6.03 2.31 9.07
CA GLN A 30 -6.90 3.44 8.79
C GLN A 30 -6.23 4.30 7.71
N LEU A 31 -6.97 4.66 6.66
CA LEU A 31 -6.46 5.47 5.56
C LEU A 31 -6.92 6.92 5.71
N PHE A 32 -6.08 7.85 5.29
CA PHE A 32 -6.38 9.28 5.29
C PHE A 32 -6.37 9.85 3.86
N GLU A 33 -7.16 10.91 3.63
CA GLU A 33 -7.07 11.71 2.43
C GLU A 33 -5.73 12.46 2.35
N GLU A 34 -4.78 11.86 1.65
CA GLU A 34 -3.66 12.57 1.04
C GLU A 34 -3.41 12.02 -0.37
N ILE A 35 -4.40 12.16 -1.26
CA ILE A 35 -4.11 12.30 -2.69
C ILE A 35 -3.84 13.80 -2.89
N SER A 36 -2.62 14.24 -2.64
CA SER A 36 -2.32 15.67 -2.63
C SER A 36 -2.34 16.27 -4.04
N ILE A 37 -3.38 17.05 -4.37
CA ILE A 37 -3.23 18.30 -5.10
C ILE A 37 -3.20 19.38 -4.02
N GLN A 38 -2.05 20.06 -3.88
CA GLN A 38 -1.71 20.90 -2.72
C GLN A 38 -2.74 22.00 -2.44
N ILE A 39 -3.28 22.06 -1.21
CA ILE A 39 -3.96 23.25 -0.67
C ILE A 39 -3.32 23.61 0.69
N PRO A 40 -2.66 24.77 0.85
CA PRO A 40 -1.77 25.05 1.98
C PRO A 40 -2.40 25.76 3.20
N ALA A 41 -3.73 25.73 3.39
CA ALA A 41 -4.38 26.66 4.33
C ALA A 41 -5.09 26.06 5.56
N ILE A 42 -5.09 24.74 5.79
CA ILE A 42 -5.89 24.14 6.88
C ILE A 42 -4.99 23.64 8.02
N PRO A 43 -5.19 24.08 9.29
CA PRO A 43 -4.48 23.59 10.46
C PRO A 43 -4.70 22.09 10.71
N PRO A 44 -3.71 21.33 11.22
CA PRO A 44 -3.81 19.88 11.34
C PRO A 44 -4.94 19.32 12.21
N MET A 45 -5.45 20.11 13.14
CA MET A 45 -6.52 19.74 14.06
C MET A 45 -7.92 19.89 13.45
N LEU A 46 -8.02 20.54 12.29
CA LEU A 46 -9.27 20.90 11.61
C LEU A 46 -9.43 20.15 10.29
N TYR A 47 -8.61 19.15 9.99
CA TYR A 47 -8.93 18.25 8.89
C TYR A 47 -10.25 17.56 9.24
N PRO A 48 -11.34 17.80 8.49
CA PRO A 48 -12.50 16.93 8.60
C PRO A 48 -12.00 15.49 8.46
N SER A 49 -12.52 14.58 9.27
CA SER A 49 -12.07 13.18 9.29
C SER A 49 -12.52 12.46 8.01
N TRP A 50 -11.90 12.79 6.86
CA TRP A 50 -12.05 12.04 5.62
C TRP A 50 -11.14 10.83 5.71
N SER A 51 -11.49 9.92 6.63
CA SER A 51 -10.90 8.59 6.64
C SER A 51 -11.57 7.76 5.57
N TYR A 52 -10.80 7.15 4.68
CA TYR A 52 -11.36 6.20 3.73
C TYR A 52 -11.80 4.93 4.46
N LYS A 53 -12.99 4.43 4.12
CA LYS A 53 -13.47 3.14 4.61
C LYS A 53 -12.58 2.02 4.08
N VAL A 54 -12.19 1.13 4.97
CA VAL A 54 -11.42 -0.08 4.65
C VAL A 54 -12.38 -1.29 4.69
N PRO A 55 -12.42 -2.17 3.67
CA PRO A 55 -11.53 -2.22 2.51
C PRO A 55 -11.74 -1.05 1.54
N TYR A 56 -10.63 -0.46 1.09
CA TYR A 56 -10.60 0.63 0.14
C TYR A 56 -10.23 0.12 -1.25
N ARG A 57 -10.85 0.69 -2.28
CA ARG A 57 -10.55 0.41 -3.70
C ARG A 57 -10.63 1.69 -4.49
N ALA A 58 -9.65 1.92 -5.36
CA ALA A 58 -9.66 3.04 -6.29
C ALA A 58 -9.07 2.64 -7.64
N SER A 59 -9.74 3.05 -8.71
CA SER A 59 -9.26 2.85 -10.08
C SER A 59 -8.03 3.72 -10.35
N ILE A 60 -7.07 3.15 -11.07
CA ILE A 60 -5.90 3.85 -11.59
C ILE A 60 -6.23 4.24 -13.03
N SER A 61 -6.86 5.41 -13.21
CA SER A 61 -7.26 5.90 -14.54
C SER A 61 -6.07 5.94 -15.51
N GLY A 62 -6.19 5.26 -16.65
CA GLY A 62 -5.12 5.15 -17.66
C GLY A 62 -3.98 4.18 -17.29
N GLY A 63 -4.14 3.38 -16.22
CA GLY A 63 -3.15 2.41 -15.75
C GLY A 63 -1.92 3.05 -15.09
N LEU A 64 -0.94 2.20 -14.78
CA LEU A 64 0.38 2.63 -14.32
C LEU A 64 1.33 2.88 -15.50
N CYS A 65 1.63 4.14 -15.76
CA CYS A 65 2.69 4.55 -16.68
C CYS A 65 3.73 5.39 -15.93
N PRO A 66 5.04 5.15 -16.05
CA PRO A 66 6.02 6.05 -15.47
C PRO A 66 5.83 7.46 -16.05
N PRO A 67 5.95 8.54 -15.25
CA PRO A 67 6.47 8.61 -13.87
C PRO A 67 5.39 8.52 -12.77
N LYS A 68 4.22 7.93 -13.02
CA LYS A 68 3.10 7.90 -12.09
C LYS A 68 3.45 7.12 -10.81
N ASN A 69 3.19 7.77 -9.67
CA ASN A 69 3.36 7.19 -8.34
C ASN A 69 1.99 6.95 -7.69
N ILE A 70 1.90 5.90 -6.87
CA ILE A 70 0.77 5.68 -5.96
C ILE A 70 1.28 5.95 -4.56
N ILE A 71 0.60 6.85 -3.86
CA ILE A 71 0.91 7.24 -2.47
C ILE A 71 -0.25 6.75 -1.61
N VAL A 72 0.07 6.10 -0.49
CA VAL A 72 -0.92 5.58 0.47
C VAL A 72 -0.55 6.09 1.85
N SER A 73 -1.29 7.08 2.35
CA SER A 73 -1.13 7.59 3.72
C SER A 73 -2.13 6.92 4.67
N GLY A 74 -1.68 6.53 5.86
CA GLY A 74 -2.55 5.90 6.85
C GLY A 74 -1.88 5.70 8.22
N THR A 75 -2.66 5.20 9.18
CA THR A 75 -2.19 4.75 10.48
C THR A 75 -2.41 3.25 10.63
N VAL A 76 -1.38 2.53 11.05
CA VAL A 76 -1.51 1.13 11.45
C VAL A 76 -2.28 1.05 12.77
N LEU A 77 -3.31 0.20 12.86
CA LEU A 77 -4.06 0.05 14.11
C LEU A 77 -3.20 -0.52 15.25
N SER A 78 -3.43 -0.10 16.49
CA SER A 78 -2.61 -0.46 17.65
C SER A 78 -2.54 -1.96 17.94
N ASN A 79 -3.54 -2.74 17.52
CA ASN A 79 -3.62 -4.19 17.66
C ASN A 79 -3.43 -4.94 16.33
N ALA A 80 -2.84 -4.30 15.32
CA ALA A 80 -2.74 -4.86 13.98
C ALA A 80 -1.99 -6.20 13.94
N LYS A 81 -2.61 -7.20 13.29
CA LYS A 81 -1.94 -8.45 12.89
C LYS A 81 -1.27 -8.29 11.54
N SER A 82 -1.98 -7.69 10.60
CA SER A 82 -1.49 -7.38 9.25
C SER A 82 -2.41 -6.40 8.53
N PHE A 83 -1.91 -5.78 7.48
CA PHE A 83 -2.71 -5.13 6.44
C PHE A 83 -2.07 -5.40 5.09
N TYR A 84 -2.76 -5.10 3.98
CA TYR A 84 -2.16 -5.23 2.67
C TYR A 84 -2.53 -4.09 1.73
N ILE A 85 -1.64 -3.84 0.78
CA ILE A 85 -1.83 -2.97 -0.38
C ILE A 85 -1.63 -3.84 -1.62
N ASN A 86 -2.61 -3.83 -2.51
CA ASN A 86 -2.52 -4.52 -3.80
C ASN A 86 -2.56 -3.52 -4.94
N LEU A 87 -1.76 -3.80 -5.97
CA LEU A 87 -1.97 -3.32 -7.33
C LEU A 87 -2.60 -4.46 -8.11
N CYS A 88 -3.86 -4.29 -8.47
CA CYS A 88 -4.65 -5.28 -9.21
C CYS A 88 -4.56 -5.02 -10.71
N SER A 89 -4.72 -6.09 -11.49
CA SER A 89 -4.80 -6.06 -12.94
C SER A 89 -5.95 -6.98 -13.37
N GLY A 90 -7.12 -6.40 -13.64
CA GLY A 90 -8.36 -7.17 -13.78
C GLY A 90 -8.62 -8.07 -12.57
N ASN A 91 -8.59 -9.38 -12.77
CA ASN A 91 -8.81 -10.38 -11.71
C ASN A 91 -7.54 -10.81 -10.97
N ASP A 92 -6.36 -10.37 -11.41
CA ASP A 92 -5.07 -10.74 -10.85
C ASP A 92 -4.55 -9.67 -9.87
N ILE A 93 -3.59 -10.04 -9.03
CA ILE A 93 -2.83 -9.11 -8.18
C ILE A 93 -1.41 -9.04 -8.73
N ALA A 94 -1.12 -7.97 -9.48
CA ALA A 94 0.19 -7.73 -10.07
C ALA A 94 1.27 -7.53 -8.99
N PHE A 95 0.91 -6.85 -7.90
CA PHE A 95 1.78 -6.64 -6.75
C PHE A 95 0.98 -6.64 -5.45
N HIS A 96 1.34 -7.53 -4.53
CA HIS A 96 0.83 -7.62 -3.18
C HIS A 96 1.93 -7.20 -2.21
N LEU A 97 1.64 -6.22 -1.35
CA LEU A 97 2.51 -5.81 -0.24
C LEU A 97 1.75 -6.07 1.07
N ASN A 98 2.29 -6.91 1.94
CA ASN A 98 1.60 -7.34 3.15
C ASN A 98 2.53 -7.33 4.38
N PRO A 99 2.56 -6.20 5.10
CA PRO A 99 3.17 -6.13 6.42
C PRO A 99 2.43 -7.05 7.41
N ARG A 100 3.18 -7.96 8.04
CA ARG A 100 2.70 -8.90 9.07
C ARG A 100 3.46 -8.65 10.36
N PHE A 101 2.78 -8.08 11.36
CA PHE A 101 3.42 -7.59 12.59
C PHE A 101 3.69 -8.67 13.64
N VAL A 102 3.16 -9.88 13.45
CA VAL A 102 3.45 -11.03 14.33
C VAL A 102 4.72 -11.74 13.87
N GLU A 103 4.89 -11.88 12.55
CA GLU A 103 6.07 -12.47 11.93
C GLU A 103 7.24 -11.47 11.80
N ASP A 104 6.99 -10.17 12.00
CA ASP A 104 7.92 -9.06 11.77
C ASP A 104 8.51 -9.05 10.34
N VAL A 105 7.63 -9.25 9.35
CA VAL A 105 8.00 -9.31 7.93
C VAL A 105 7.09 -8.46 7.06
N VAL A 106 7.62 -8.05 5.91
CA VAL A 106 6.82 -7.50 4.80
C VAL A 106 6.86 -8.50 3.64
N VAL A 107 5.75 -9.23 3.46
CA VAL A 107 5.60 -10.19 2.37
C VAL A 107 5.28 -9.45 1.09
N ARG A 108 5.94 -9.85 0.00
CA ARG A 108 5.62 -9.41 -1.36
C ARG A 108 5.34 -10.61 -2.23
N ASN A 109 4.33 -10.49 -3.09
CA ASN A 109 3.98 -11.54 -4.02
C ASN A 109 3.16 -11.00 -5.21
N THR A 110 2.86 -11.90 -6.14
CA THR A 110 1.95 -11.72 -7.27
C THR A 110 0.97 -12.89 -7.27
N GLN A 111 -0.31 -12.62 -7.52
CA GLN A 111 -1.34 -13.64 -7.70
C GLN A 111 -1.82 -13.61 -9.16
N THR A 112 -1.72 -14.74 -9.86
CA THR A 112 -2.24 -14.91 -11.22
C THR A 112 -3.16 -16.11 -11.28
N ASN A 113 -4.29 -15.99 -11.99
CA ASN A 113 -5.29 -17.06 -12.07
C ASN A 113 -5.67 -17.61 -10.69
N LYS A 114 -5.83 -16.71 -9.70
CA LYS A 114 -6.13 -17.03 -8.29
C LYS A 114 -5.07 -17.86 -7.55
N SER A 115 -3.89 -18.05 -8.14
CA SER A 115 -2.76 -18.77 -7.54
C SER A 115 -1.65 -17.81 -7.13
N TRP A 116 -1.16 -17.93 -5.90
CA TRP A 116 -0.02 -17.14 -5.42
C TRP A 116 1.29 -17.71 -5.96
N GLY A 117 2.20 -16.82 -6.37
CA GLY A 117 3.58 -17.20 -6.65
C GLY A 117 4.41 -17.44 -5.39
N PRO A 118 5.74 -17.59 -5.52
CA PRO A 118 6.64 -17.68 -4.37
C PRO A 118 6.70 -16.34 -3.62
N GLU A 119 6.60 -16.37 -2.30
CA GLU A 119 6.69 -15.15 -1.48
C GLU A 119 8.12 -14.61 -1.43
N GLU A 120 8.26 -13.29 -1.46
CA GLU A 120 9.49 -12.61 -1.07
C GLU A 120 9.33 -12.03 0.34
N ARG A 121 10.16 -12.50 1.26
CA ARG A 121 10.11 -12.13 2.69
C ARG A 121 11.36 -11.41 3.18
N SER A 122 12.47 -11.50 2.44
CA SER A 122 13.75 -10.91 2.83
C SER A 122 13.62 -9.40 3.02
N LEU A 123 14.15 -8.90 4.13
CA LEU A 123 14.19 -7.49 4.44
C LEU A 123 15.66 -7.04 4.45
N SER A 124 16.00 -6.03 3.64
CA SER A 124 17.31 -5.38 3.68
C SER A 124 17.43 -4.37 4.83
N GLN A 125 16.30 -4.01 5.44
CA GLN A 125 16.14 -3.05 6.53
C GLN A 125 15.03 -3.53 7.47
N ASN A 126 15.00 -3.06 8.71
CA ASN A 126 13.96 -3.43 9.68
C ASN A 126 12.52 -3.12 9.18
N MET A 127 11.53 -3.74 9.81
CA MET A 127 10.10 -3.46 9.58
C MET A 127 9.80 -1.94 9.62
N PRO A 128 9.29 -1.34 8.52
CA PRO A 128 9.13 0.11 8.40
C PRO A 128 7.77 0.58 8.92
N PHE A 129 6.90 -0.35 9.32
CA PHE A 129 5.57 -0.08 9.84
C PHE A 129 5.51 -0.41 11.33
N SER A 130 4.92 0.47 12.13
CA SER A 130 4.76 0.27 13.58
C SER A 130 3.28 0.40 13.96
N ARG A 131 2.82 -0.46 14.87
CA ARG A 131 1.45 -0.39 15.40
C ARG A 131 1.19 0.98 16.04
N GLY A 132 0.04 1.58 15.76
CA GLY A 132 -0.35 2.89 16.26
C GLY A 132 0.36 4.07 15.58
N GLN A 133 1.23 3.83 14.59
CA GLN A 133 2.00 4.88 13.92
C GLN A 133 1.48 5.15 12.50
N GLY A 134 1.64 6.40 12.09
CA GLY A 134 1.38 6.84 10.72
C GLY A 134 2.46 6.36 9.74
N PHE A 135 2.09 6.21 8.47
CA PHE A 135 3.00 5.95 7.36
C PHE A 135 2.52 6.65 6.09
N GLN A 136 3.45 6.83 5.15
CA GLN A 136 3.22 7.25 3.77
C GLN A 136 4.10 6.46 2.80
#